data_AF-A0A1Q8CC03-F1
#
_entry.id   AF-A0A1Q8CC03-F1
#
_cell.length_a   1.000
_cell.length_b   1.000
_cell.length_c   1.000
_cell.angle_alpha   90.00
_cell.angle_beta   90.00
_cell.angle_gamma   90.00
#
_symmetry.space_group_name_H-M   'P 1'
#
loop_
_entity.id
_entity.type
_entity.pdbx_description
1 polymer ?
#
loop_
_entity_poly.entity_id
_entity_poly.type
_entity_poly.pdbx_seq_one_letter_code
_entity_poly.pdbx_strand_id
1 'polypeptide(L)'
;MQFSDLDPEARRELRSLAKPVAELVGRHLVAAGRLIDEDPELALEHARYARTRAARVALVREAAGLTAYHAGEWAEALGELRAVRRMTGAQTHLPVMADCERALGRPERALDLAAEAGSGLPEETAVELRIVAAGARRDMGQLDAAVVTLQGPDLDPRVRRPWSARLFYAYADNLEAAGRTEEAIRWFLNAAEADLDEETDAAERAIELGAE
;
A
#
# COMPACT_ATOMS: atom_id res chain seq x y z
N MET A 1 -15.51 20.33 7.71
CA MET A 1 -14.13 19.83 7.91
C MET A 1 -13.30 20.96 8.50
N GLN A 2 -12.79 20.79 9.72
CA GLN A 2 -12.03 21.81 10.42
C GLN A 2 -10.53 21.51 10.37
N PHE A 3 -9.67 22.54 10.42
CA PHE A 3 -8.22 22.34 10.45
C PHE A 3 -7.75 21.57 11.70
N SER A 4 -8.47 21.73 12.81
CA SER A 4 -8.25 21.00 14.06
C SER A 4 -8.46 19.49 13.95
N ASP A 5 -9.18 19.03 12.93
CA ASP A 5 -9.43 17.61 12.69
C ASP A 5 -8.19 16.90 12.11
N LEU A 6 -7.16 17.66 11.71
CA LEU A 6 -5.89 17.12 11.25
C LEU A 6 -5.04 16.68 12.44
N ASP A 7 -4.39 15.52 12.29
CA ASP A 7 -3.46 14.97 13.27
C ASP A 7 -2.44 16.03 13.76
N PRO A 8 -2.11 16.08 15.07
CA PRO A 8 -1.20 17.09 15.61
C PRO A 8 0.19 17.10 14.96
N GLU A 9 0.74 15.95 14.58
CA GLU A 9 2.03 15.82 13.89
C GLU A 9 1.91 16.37 12.47
N ALA A 10 0.85 16.02 11.75
CA ALA A 10 0.55 16.56 10.43
C ALA A 10 0.39 18.10 10.45
N ARG A 11 -0.26 18.64 11.49
CA ARG A 11 -0.35 20.11 11.68
C ARG A 11 1.01 20.76 11.94
N ARG A 12 1.98 20.05 12.53
CA ARG A 12 3.33 20.59 12.75
C ARG A 12 4.06 20.79 11.42
N GLU A 13 3.87 19.92 10.44
CA GLU A 13 4.49 20.05 9.11
C GLU A 13 4.04 21.31 8.36
N LEU A 14 2.81 21.76 8.62
CA LEU A 14 2.24 22.96 8.00
C LEU A 14 2.66 24.27 8.66
N ARG A 15 3.42 24.24 9.77
CA ARG A 15 3.85 25.45 10.51
C ARG A 15 4.77 26.37 9.71
N SER A 16 5.42 25.85 8.67
CA SER A 16 6.26 26.64 7.77
C SER A 16 5.44 27.55 6.83
N LEU A 17 4.13 27.30 6.69
CA LEU A 17 3.23 28.09 5.86
C LEU A 17 2.63 29.26 6.65
N ALA A 18 2.25 30.32 5.94
CA ALA A 18 1.46 31.40 6.54
C ALA A 18 0.14 30.84 7.08
N LYS A 19 -0.30 31.29 8.27
CA LYS A 19 -1.47 30.74 8.97
C LYS A 19 -2.73 30.55 8.09
N PRO A 20 -3.15 31.53 7.26
CA PRO A 20 -4.32 31.33 6.39
C PRO A 20 -4.12 30.20 5.35
N VAL A 21 -2.90 30.02 4.86
CA VAL A 21 -2.56 28.96 3.90
C VAL A 21 -2.51 27.61 4.62
N ALA A 22 -1.91 27.54 5.81
CA ALA A 22 -1.88 26.32 6.62
C ALA A 22 -3.28 25.80 6.94
N GLU A 23 -4.18 26.69 7.39
CA GLU A 23 -5.57 26.34 7.70
C GLU A 23 -6.34 25.87 6.46
N LEU A 24 -6.15 26.53 5.31
CA LEU A 24 -6.78 26.14 4.05
C LEU A 24 -6.28 24.76 3.58
N VAL A 25 -4.96 24.59 3.49
CA VAL A 25 -4.32 23.33 3.09
C VAL A 25 -4.75 22.20 4.01
N GLY A 26 -4.69 22.41 5.32
CA GLY A 26 -5.05 21.36 6.27
C GLY A 26 -6.53 20.95 6.19
N ARG A 27 -7.47 21.86 5.88
CA ARG A 27 -8.87 21.47 5.61
C ARG A 27 -9.00 20.56 4.39
N HIS A 28 -8.23 20.81 3.33
CA HIS A 28 -8.18 19.93 2.17
C HIS A 28 -7.52 18.59 2.47
N LEU A 29 -6.48 18.55 3.31
CA LEU A 29 -5.87 17.29 3.74
C LEU A 29 -6.83 16.45 4.60
N VAL A 30 -7.60 17.09 5.49
CA VAL A 30 -8.68 16.40 6.24
C VAL A 30 -9.75 15.85 5.29
N ALA A 31 -10.11 16.61 4.25
CA ALA A 31 -11.07 16.14 3.25
C ALA A 31 -10.54 14.93 2.48
N ALA A 32 -9.30 15.01 1.99
CA ALA A 32 -8.63 13.91 1.32
C ALA A 32 -8.61 12.64 2.19
N GLY A 33 -8.18 12.74 3.44
CA GLY A 33 -8.10 11.58 4.34
C GLY A 33 -9.46 10.96 4.69
N ARG A 34 -10.56 11.71 4.68
CA ARG A 34 -11.91 11.17 4.95
C ARG A 34 -12.54 10.51 3.73
N LEU A 35 -12.15 10.94 2.54
CA LEU A 35 -12.74 10.48 1.29
C LEU A 35 -11.93 9.36 0.63
N ILE A 36 -10.71 9.08 1.08
CA ILE A 36 -9.78 8.20 0.36
C ILE A 36 -10.31 6.78 0.13
N ASP A 37 -11.14 6.26 1.05
CA ASP A 37 -11.74 4.92 0.94
C ASP A 37 -13.13 4.94 0.27
N GLU A 38 -13.84 6.07 0.30
CA GLU A 38 -15.22 6.20 -0.19
C GLU A 38 -15.32 6.81 -1.60
N ASP A 39 -14.54 7.86 -1.89
CA ASP A 39 -14.46 8.62 -3.15
C ASP A 39 -13.00 9.05 -3.40
N PRO A 40 -12.14 8.13 -3.87
CA PRO A 40 -10.72 8.38 -4.10
C PRO A 40 -10.45 9.52 -5.10
N GLU A 41 -11.29 9.65 -6.13
CA GLU A 41 -11.17 10.71 -7.14
C GLU A 41 -11.37 12.09 -6.49
N LEU A 42 -12.41 12.27 -5.67
CA LEU A 42 -12.64 13.53 -4.96
C LEU A 42 -11.56 13.77 -3.89
N ALA A 43 -11.10 12.72 -3.22
CA ALA A 43 -9.97 12.81 -2.28
C ALA A 43 -8.72 13.36 -2.98
N LEU A 44 -8.43 12.86 -4.19
CA LEU A 44 -7.33 13.32 -5.03
C LEU A 44 -7.50 14.77 -5.48
N GLU A 45 -8.71 15.21 -5.83
CA GLU A 45 -8.97 16.62 -6.14
C GLU A 45 -8.61 17.55 -4.97
N HIS A 46 -9.00 17.17 -3.75
CA HIS A 46 -8.63 17.91 -2.54
C HIS A 46 -7.11 17.94 -2.33
N ALA A 47 -6.42 16.81 -2.49
CA ALA A 47 -4.97 16.73 -2.33
C ALA A 47 -4.21 17.49 -3.43
N ARG A 48 -4.66 17.43 -4.70
CA ARG A 48 -4.13 18.22 -5.81
C ARG A 48 -4.28 19.71 -5.53
N TYR A 49 -5.44 20.16 -5.01
CA TYR A 49 -5.63 21.55 -4.62
C TYR A 49 -4.63 21.97 -3.53
N ALA A 50 -4.50 21.18 -2.46
CA ALA A 50 -3.52 21.43 -1.40
C ALA A 50 -2.09 21.53 -1.98
N ARG A 51 -1.72 20.64 -2.90
CA ARG A 51 -0.43 20.66 -3.59
C ARG A 51 -0.18 21.95 -4.35
N THR A 52 -1.18 22.52 -5.05
CA THR A 52 -1.00 23.81 -5.76
C THR A 52 -0.59 24.96 -4.82
N ARG A 53 -0.92 24.85 -3.51
CA ARG A 53 -0.63 25.87 -2.51
C ARG A 53 0.63 25.59 -1.69
N ALA A 54 1.01 24.33 -1.55
CA ALA A 54 2.06 23.89 -0.62
C ALA A 54 2.94 22.74 -1.14
N ALA A 55 3.29 22.72 -2.43
CA ALA A 55 4.11 21.68 -3.07
C ALA A 55 5.52 21.45 -2.48
N ARG A 56 5.99 22.29 -1.55
CA ARG A 56 7.28 22.13 -0.85
C ARG A 56 7.13 21.46 0.52
N VAL A 57 5.92 21.09 0.93
CA VAL A 57 5.66 20.36 2.18
C VAL A 57 5.53 18.87 1.87
N ALA A 58 6.29 18.02 2.56
CA ALA A 58 6.34 16.59 2.30
C ALA A 58 4.96 15.94 2.52
N LEU A 59 4.31 16.21 3.66
CA LEU A 59 2.95 15.76 3.95
C LEU A 59 1.94 16.06 2.83
N VAL A 60 2.04 17.22 2.18
CA VAL A 60 1.10 17.59 1.10
C VAL A 60 1.35 16.75 -0.15
N ARG A 61 2.61 16.42 -0.45
CA ARG A 61 2.94 15.51 -1.55
C ARG A 61 2.57 14.07 -1.23
N GLU A 62 2.76 13.65 0.01
CA GLU A 62 2.35 12.34 0.49
C GLU A 62 0.85 12.13 0.33
N ALA A 63 0.04 13.09 0.80
CA ALA A 63 -1.41 13.05 0.60
C ALA A 63 -1.79 12.99 -0.88
N ALA A 64 -1.14 13.77 -1.75
CA ALA A 64 -1.37 13.71 -3.19
C ALA A 64 -0.95 12.36 -3.81
N GLY A 65 0.14 11.77 -3.34
CA GLY A 65 0.64 10.48 -3.82
C GLY A 65 -0.26 9.32 -3.40
N LEU A 66 -0.69 9.29 -2.14
CA LEU A 66 -1.58 8.24 -1.63
C LEU A 66 -2.97 8.35 -2.25
N THR A 67 -3.59 9.54 -2.27
CA THR A 67 -4.89 9.70 -2.95
C THR A 67 -4.82 9.37 -4.44
N ALA A 68 -3.70 9.68 -5.12
CA ALA A 68 -3.51 9.29 -6.52
C ALA A 68 -3.41 7.77 -6.68
N TYR A 69 -2.76 7.08 -5.73
CA TYR A 69 -2.71 5.61 -5.73
C TYR A 69 -4.10 5.01 -5.58
N HIS A 70 -4.89 5.47 -4.61
CA HIS A 70 -6.26 4.98 -4.41
C HIS A 70 -7.19 5.30 -5.59
N ALA A 71 -6.97 6.42 -6.29
CA ALA A 71 -7.71 6.78 -7.51
C ALA A 71 -7.19 6.10 -8.80
N GLY A 72 -6.19 5.21 -8.71
CA GLY A 72 -5.62 4.53 -9.88
C GLY A 72 -4.73 5.38 -10.79
N GLU A 73 -4.32 6.56 -10.34
CA GLU A 73 -3.45 7.50 -11.06
C GLU A 73 -1.97 7.17 -10.83
N TRP A 74 -1.56 5.95 -11.24
CA TRP A 74 -0.28 5.32 -10.87
C TRP A 74 0.96 6.17 -11.17
N ALA A 75 0.97 6.86 -12.31
CA ALA A 75 2.11 7.70 -12.71
C ALA A 75 2.24 8.95 -11.83
N GLU A 76 1.11 9.55 -11.43
CA GLU A 76 1.09 10.70 -10.51
C GLU A 76 1.49 10.25 -9.10
N ALA A 77 0.91 9.16 -8.61
CA ALA A 77 1.24 8.56 -7.32
C ALA A 77 2.74 8.30 -7.19
N LEU A 78 3.33 7.60 -8.16
CA LEU A 78 4.76 7.30 -8.20
C LEU A 78 5.63 8.57 -8.25
N GLY A 79 5.20 9.59 -8.99
CA GLY A 79 5.89 10.88 -9.08
C GLY A 79 5.94 11.60 -7.73
N GLU A 80 4.81 11.65 -7.03
CA GLU A 80 4.70 12.31 -5.73
C GLU A 80 5.42 11.54 -4.62
N LEU A 81 5.26 10.22 -4.54
CA LEU A 81 5.92 9.41 -3.51
C LEU A 81 7.44 9.37 -3.69
N ARG A 82 7.95 9.44 -4.93
CA ARG A 82 9.38 9.69 -5.20
C ARG A 82 9.83 11.05 -4.68
N ALA A 83 8.99 12.07 -4.80
CA ALA A 83 9.31 13.40 -4.26
C ALA A 83 9.32 13.37 -2.73
N VAL A 84 8.37 12.70 -2.08
CA VAL A 84 8.39 12.46 -0.62
C VAL A 84 9.69 11.79 -0.21
N ARG A 85 10.06 10.65 -0.82
CA ARG A 85 11.31 9.93 -0.54
C ARG A 85 12.55 10.83 -0.68
N ARG A 86 12.63 11.69 -1.70
CA ARG A 86 13.73 12.66 -1.85
C ARG A 86 13.75 13.74 -0.77
N MET A 87 12.58 14.17 -0.31
CA MET A 87 12.44 15.25 0.69
C MET A 87 12.74 14.78 2.11
N THR A 88 12.33 13.56 2.45
CA THR A 88 12.37 13.05 3.83
C THR A 88 13.41 11.95 4.03
N GLY A 89 13.85 11.27 2.96
CA GLY A 89 14.62 10.04 3.03
C GLY A 89 13.81 8.82 3.49
N ALA A 90 12.53 8.98 3.80
CA ALA A 90 11.69 7.90 4.30
C ALA A 90 11.40 6.87 3.21
N GLN A 91 11.35 5.60 3.61
CA GLN A 91 11.12 4.45 2.72
C GLN A 91 9.78 3.76 2.98
N THR A 92 8.91 4.38 3.78
CA THR A 92 7.58 3.87 4.15
C THR A 92 6.70 3.57 2.95
N HIS A 93 6.86 4.34 1.86
CA HIS A 93 6.04 4.21 0.64
C HIS A 93 6.66 3.34 -0.46
N LEU A 94 7.74 2.62 -0.18
CA LEU A 94 8.33 1.70 -1.16
C LEU A 94 7.34 0.65 -1.69
N PRO A 95 6.48 0.01 -0.86
CA PRO A 95 5.49 -0.94 -1.37
C PRO A 95 4.54 -0.30 -2.38
N VAL A 96 3.98 0.88 -2.07
CA VAL A 96 3.06 1.62 -2.93
C VAL A 96 3.75 2.04 -4.25
N MET A 97 5.00 2.50 -4.17
CA MET A 97 5.79 2.85 -5.36
C MET A 97 6.07 1.63 -6.25
N ALA A 98 6.39 0.48 -5.65
CA ALA A 98 6.63 -0.76 -6.36
C ALA A 98 5.33 -1.25 -7.03
N ASP A 99 4.20 -1.13 -6.36
CA ASP A 99 2.91 -1.55 -6.92
C ASP A 99 2.46 -0.63 -8.06
N CYS A 100 2.70 0.68 -7.96
CA CYS A 100 2.52 1.59 -9.08
C CYS A 100 3.33 1.18 -10.32
N GLU A 101 4.58 0.71 -10.16
CA GLU A 101 5.39 0.23 -11.30
C GLU A 101 4.79 -1.04 -11.92
N ARG A 102 4.24 -1.96 -11.11
CA ARG A 102 3.49 -3.13 -11.60
C ARG A 102 2.25 -2.72 -12.39
N ALA A 103 1.44 -1.82 -11.84
CA ALA A 103 0.23 -1.31 -12.49
C ALA A 103 0.53 -0.57 -13.81
N LEU A 104 1.73 0.00 -13.94
CA LEU A 104 2.25 0.60 -15.18
C LEU A 104 2.87 -0.42 -16.16
N GLY A 105 2.77 -1.72 -15.87
CA GLY A 105 3.30 -2.81 -16.70
C GLY A 105 4.82 -2.96 -16.64
N ARG A 106 5.43 -2.61 -15.51
CA ARG A 106 6.90 -2.64 -15.30
C ARG A 106 7.28 -3.43 -14.04
N PRO A 107 6.90 -4.72 -13.94
CA PRO A 107 7.13 -5.53 -12.74
C PRO A 107 8.62 -5.66 -12.36
N GLU A 108 9.54 -5.60 -13.32
CA GLU A 108 10.99 -5.62 -13.06
C GLU A 108 11.42 -4.43 -12.20
N ARG A 109 10.84 -3.25 -12.44
CA ARG A 109 11.13 -2.04 -11.64
C ARG A 109 10.59 -2.12 -10.22
N ALA A 110 9.52 -2.88 -10.01
CA ALA A 110 9.01 -3.16 -8.67
C ALA A 110 10.01 -4.01 -7.86
N LEU A 111 10.65 -4.99 -8.51
CA LEU A 111 11.73 -5.77 -7.90
C LEU A 111 13.00 -4.96 -7.65
N ASP A 112 13.37 -4.06 -8.58
CA ASP A 112 14.50 -3.15 -8.37
C ASP A 112 14.26 -2.27 -7.12
N LEU A 113 13.07 -1.70 -6.98
CA LEU A 113 12.68 -0.92 -5.80
C LEU A 113 12.70 -1.75 -4.51
N ALA A 114 12.26 -3.00 -4.58
CA ALA A 114 12.34 -3.92 -3.44
C ALA A 114 13.79 -4.22 -3.05
N ALA A 115 14.68 -4.38 -4.02
CA ALA A 115 16.11 -4.63 -3.78
C ALA A 115 16.86 -3.41 -3.23
N GLU A 116 16.37 -2.18 -3.49
CA GLU A 116 16.90 -0.96 -2.88
C GLU A 116 16.57 -0.82 -1.38
N ALA A 117 15.62 -1.61 -0.87
CA ALA A 117 15.23 -1.53 0.53
C ALA A 117 16.39 -1.90 1.46
N GLY A 118 16.80 -0.94 2.29
CA GLY A 118 17.79 -1.16 3.34
C GLY A 118 17.22 -1.94 4.53
N SER A 119 18.11 -2.37 5.43
CA SER A 119 17.79 -3.19 6.61
C SER A 119 17.11 -2.42 7.78
N GLY A 120 16.23 -1.47 7.49
CA GLY A 120 15.62 -0.59 8.50
C GLY A 120 14.16 -0.26 8.26
N LEU A 121 13.48 -1.02 7.38
CA LEU A 121 12.04 -0.88 7.20
C LEU A 121 11.31 -1.36 8.47
N PRO A 122 10.21 -0.70 8.87
CA PRO A 122 9.25 -1.29 9.79
C PRO A 122 8.82 -2.67 9.28
N GLU A 123 8.60 -3.61 10.19
CA GLU A 123 8.30 -5.02 9.84
C GLU A 123 7.10 -5.13 8.90
N GLU A 124 6.01 -4.42 9.20
CA GLU A 124 4.81 -4.34 8.35
C GLU A 124 5.13 -3.83 6.94
N THR A 125 5.88 -2.73 6.81
CA THR A 125 6.31 -2.21 5.50
C THR A 125 7.17 -3.22 4.72
N ALA A 126 8.02 -3.98 5.42
CA ALA A 126 8.85 -5.00 4.79
C ALA A 126 8.03 -6.23 4.33
N VAL A 127 6.97 -6.59 5.05
CA VAL A 127 6.00 -7.61 4.63
C VAL A 127 5.24 -7.13 3.40
N GLU A 128 4.68 -5.93 3.43
CA GLU A 128 3.97 -5.35 2.28
C GLU A 128 4.85 -5.27 1.03
N LEU A 129 6.11 -4.86 1.18
CA LEU A 129 7.06 -4.83 0.06
C LEU A 129 7.30 -6.22 -0.53
N ARG A 130 7.36 -7.28 0.30
CA ARG A 130 7.48 -8.66 -0.16
C ARG A 130 6.22 -9.15 -0.87
N ILE A 131 5.03 -8.77 -0.40
CA ILE A 131 3.75 -9.05 -1.06
C ILE A 131 3.74 -8.47 -2.48
N VAL A 132 4.10 -7.19 -2.61
CA VAL A 132 4.20 -6.53 -3.92
C VAL A 132 5.27 -7.17 -4.81
N ALA A 133 6.44 -7.52 -4.25
CA ALA A 133 7.50 -8.20 -4.98
C ALA A 133 7.09 -9.59 -5.48
N ALA A 134 6.36 -10.37 -4.67
CA ALA A 134 5.80 -11.64 -5.10
C ALA A 134 4.80 -11.45 -6.24
N GLY A 135 3.91 -10.46 -6.13
CA GLY A 135 3.01 -10.08 -7.22
C GLY A 135 3.75 -9.72 -8.51
N ALA A 136 4.82 -8.93 -8.43
CA ALA A 136 5.64 -8.61 -9.60
C ALA A 136 6.26 -9.86 -10.25
N ARG A 137 6.68 -10.85 -9.46
CA ARG A 137 7.15 -12.14 -9.98
C ARG A 137 6.04 -12.90 -10.70
N ARG A 138 4.83 -12.91 -10.14
CA ARG A 138 3.65 -13.51 -10.77
C ARG A 138 3.34 -12.86 -12.12
N ASP A 139 3.40 -11.54 -12.20
CA ASP A 139 3.18 -10.76 -13.43
C ASP A 139 4.18 -11.13 -14.55
N MET A 140 5.39 -11.56 -14.18
CA MET A 140 6.42 -12.05 -15.11
C MET A 140 6.35 -13.56 -15.37
N GLY A 141 5.34 -14.28 -14.86
CA GLY A 141 5.20 -15.73 -14.97
C GLY A 141 6.18 -16.54 -14.11
N GLN A 142 6.86 -15.91 -13.15
CA GLN A 142 7.82 -16.56 -12.25
C GLN A 142 7.11 -17.13 -11.01
N LEU A 143 6.16 -18.05 -11.23
CA LEU A 143 5.19 -18.49 -10.21
C LEU A 143 5.85 -19.13 -8.98
N ASP A 144 6.79 -20.05 -9.18
CA ASP A 144 7.52 -20.68 -8.06
C ASP A 144 8.31 -19.66 -7.24
N ALA A 145 8.94 -18.69 -7.91
CA ALA A 145 9.71 -17.65 -7.24
C ALA A 145 8.79 -16.67 -6.47
N ALA A 146 7.58 -16.45 -6.96
CA ALA A 146 6.57 -15.65 -6.27
C ALA A 146 6.15 -16.31 -4.94
N VAL A 147 5.89 -17.62 -4.95
CA VAL A 147 5.61 -18.40 -3.72
C VAL A 147 6.79 -18.31 -2.74
N VAL A 148 8.02 -18.57 -3.21
CA VAL A 148 9.23 -18.53 -2.36
C VAL A 148 9.45 -17.15 -1.74
N THR A 149 9.11 -16.06 -2.44
CA THR A 149 9.32 -14.67 -1.97
C THR A 149 8.55 -14.37 -0.67
N LEU A 150 7.42 -15.03 -0.44
CA LEU A 150 6.58 -14.82 0.75
C LEU A 150 6.90 -15.78 1.90
N GLN A 151 7.77 -16.76 1.67
CA GLN A 151 8.17 -17.68 2.74
C GLN A 151 9.08 -16.96 3.74
N GLY A 152 8.80 -17.16 5.02
CA GLY A 152 9.54 -16.51 6.10
C GLY A 152 8.98 -16.88 7.47
N PRO A 153 9.66 -16.47 8.55
CA PRO A 153 9.21 -16.74 9.92
C PRO A 153 7.89 -16.05 10.29
N ASP A 154 7.51 -15.01 9.54
CA ASP A 154 6.26 -14.27 9.66
C ASP A 154 5.06 -14.97 9.00
N LEU A 155 5.31 -15.95 8.12
CA LEU A 155 4.32 -16.83 7.53
C LEU A 155 3.98 -17.98 8.48
N ASP A 156 3.47 -17.65 9.69
CA ASP A 156 3.09 -18.62 10.73
C ASP A 156 1.60 -18.47 11.09
N PRO A 157 0.74 -19.44 10.74
CA PRO A 157 -0.70 -19.36 10.98
C PRO A 157 -1.08 -19.45 12.47
N ARG A 158 -0.12 -19.64 13.38
CA ARG A 158 -0.37 -19.65 14.83
C ARG A 158 -0.17 -18.27 15.47
N VAL A 159 0.42 -17.33 14.74
CA VAL A 159 0.77 -16.00 15.24
C VAL A 159 -0.04 -14.97 14.48
N ARG A 160 -0.81 -14.16 15.21
CA ARG A 160 -1.55 -13.03 14.63
C ARG A 160 -0.70 -11.77 14.70
N ARG A 161 -0.56 -11.10 13.55
CA ARG A 161 0.07 -9.81 13.33
C ARG A 161 -0.87 -8.95 12.48
N PRO A 162 -0.73 -7.61 12.48
CA PRO A 162 -1.56 -6.73 11.65
C PRO A 162 -1.58 -7.13 10.17
N TRP A 163 -0.46 -7.61 9.62
CA TRP A 163 -0.33 -8.03 8.23
C TRP A 163 -0.73 -9.50 7.96
N SER A 164 -1.13 -10.28 8.97
CA SER A 164 -1.31 -11.73 8.83
C SER A 164 -2.34 -12.11 7.77
N ALA A 165 -3.55 -11.51 7.82
CA ALA A 165 -4.61 -11.80 6.85
C ALA A 165 -4.12 -11.57 5.41
N ARG A 166 -3.55 -10.39 5.17
CA ARG A 166 -3.04 -9.97 3.86
C ARG A 166 -1.86 -10.82 3.37
N LEU A 167 -0.90 -11.17 4.23
CA LEU A 167 0.21 -12.05 3.89
C LEU A 167 -0.26 -13.46 3.54
N PHE A 168 -1.17 -14.02 4.33
CA PHE A 168 -1.69 -15.37 4.12
C PHE A 168 -2.52 -15.45 2.85
N TYR A 169 -3.34 -14.42 2.59
CA TYR A 169 -4.09 -14.27 1.36
C TYR A 169 -3.13 -14.24 0.16
N ALA A 170 -2.14 -13.34 0.18
CA ALA A 170 -1.17 -13.22 -0.91
C ALA A 170 -0.40 -14.53 -1.15
N TYR A 171 -0.07 -15.27 -0.09
CA TYR A 171 0.58 -16.57 -0.23
C TYR A 171 -0.33 -17.62 -0.86
N ALA A 172 -1.60 -17.69 -0.45
CA ALA A 172 -2.61 -18.56 -1.05
C ALA A 172 -2.80 -18.27 -2.55
N ASP A 173 -2.93 -16.99 -2.90
CA ASP A 173 -3.05 -16.49 -4.28
C ASP A 173 -1.87 -16.93 -5.17
N ASN A 174 -0.65 -16.90 -4.63
CA ASN A 174 0.55 -17.33 -5.36
C ASN A 174 0.65 -18.86 -5.47
N LEU A 175 0.18 -19.61 -4.46
CA LEU A 175 0.08 -21.07 -4.51
C LEU A 175 -0.93 -21.51 -5.57
N GLU A 176 -2.11 -20.89 -5.60
CA GLU A 176 -3.14 -21.16 -6.60
C GLU A 176 -2.62 -20.91 -8.02
N ALA A 177 -2.01 -19.74 -8.24
CA ALA A 177 -1.42 -19.42 -9.54
C ALA A 177 -0.36 -20.43 -9.98
N ALA A 178 0.39 -21.01 -9.04
CA ALA A 178 1.37 -22.08 -9.28
C ALA A 178 0.74 -23.48 -9.42
N GLY A 179 -0.59 -23.62 -9.40
CA GLY A 179 -1.30 -24.90 -9.50
C GLY A 179 -1.27 -25.75 -8.24
N ARG A 180 -0.93 -25.18 -7.07
CA ARG A 180 -0.87 -25.86 -5.77
C ARG A 180 -2.17 -25.70 -4.99
N THR A 181 -3.28 -26.09 -5.61
CA THR A 181 -4.66 -25.81 -5.15
C THR A 181 -4.94 -26.26 -3.72
N GLU A 182 -4.54 -27.48 -3.32
CA GLU A 182 -4.77 -27.98 -1.95
C GLU A 182 -4.09 -27.11 -0.89
N GLU A 183 -2.89 -26.61 -1.19
CA GLU A 183 -2.17 -25.72 -0.29
C GLU A 183 -2.77 -24.32 -0.29
N ALA A 184 -3.21 -23.83 -1.45
CA ALA A 184 -3.90 -22.54 -1.57
C ALA A 184 -5.16 -22.52 -0.70
N ILE A 185 -6.03 -23.53 -0.80
CA ILE A 185 -7.25 -23.65 0.03
C ILE A 185 -6.90 -23.54 1.51
N ARG A 186 -5.89 -24.28 1.99
CA ARG A 186 -5.47 -24.22 3.40
C ARG A 186 -5.01 -22.82 3.82
N TRP A 187 -4.30 -22.11 2.95
CA TRP A 187 -3.82 -20.76 3.27
C TRP A 187 -4.89 -19.69 3.15
N PHE A 188 -5.86 -19.83 2.25
CA PHE A 188 -7.07 -18.99 2.23
C PHE A 188 -7.88 -19.17 3.52
N LEU A 189 -8.02 -20.39 4.03
CA LEU A 189 -8.67 -20.62 5.34
C LEU A 189 -7.89 -19.95 6.49
N ASN A 190 -6.56 -20.00 6.48
CA ASN A 190 -5.75 -19.28 7.47
C ASN A 190 -5.91 -17.75 7.35
N ALA A 191 -6.02 -17.24 6.12
CA ALA A 191 -6.24 -15.82 5.86
C ALA A 191 -7.61 -15.38 6.41
N ALA A 192 -8.67 -16.13 6.12
CA ALA A 192 -10.01 -15.89 6.64
C ALA A 192 -10.05 -15.91 8.18
N GLU A 193 -9.31 -16.82 8.83
CA GLU A 193 -9.23 -16.84 10.29
C GLU A 193 -8.44 -15.67 10.88
N ALA A 194 -7.53 -15.09 10.11
CA ALA A 194 -6.74 -13.92 10.52
C ALA A 194 -7.44 -12.58 10.20
N ASP A 195 -8.45 -12.59 9.34
CA ASP A 195 -9.17 -11.42 8.85
C ASP A 195 -10.35 -11.07 9.76
N LEU A 196 -10.04 -10.36 10.86
CA LEU A 196 -11.04 -10.00 11.88
C LEU A 196 -11.98 -8.87 11.47
N ASP A 197 -11.57 -8.07 10.48
CA ASP A 197 -12.27 -6.88 10.01
C ASP A 197 -13.01 -7.13 8.67
N GLU A 198 -13.00 -8.38 8.19
CA GLU A 198 -13.65 -8.83 6.94
C GLU A 198 -13.18 -8.03 5.71
N GLU A 199 -11.87 -7.77 5.63
CA GLU A 199 -11.24 -6.99 4.54
C GLU A 199 -10.97 -7.84 3.28
N THR A 200 -11.09 -9.17 3.35
CA THR A 200 -10.76 -10.10 2.28
C THR A 200 -11.90 -11.07 1.97
N ASP A 201 -11.92 -11.59 0.74
CA ASP A 201 -12.83 -12.66 0.27
C ASP A 201 -12.25 -14.07 0.50
N ALA A 202 -11.28 -14.23 1.41
CA ALA A 202 -10.50 -15.46 1.57
C ALA A 202 -11.35 -16.72 1.81
N ALA A 203 -12.44 -16.60 2.59
CA ALA A 203 -13.35 -17.71 2.87
C ALA A 203 -14.07 -18.18 1.60
N GLU A 204 -14.48 -17.23 0.74
CA GLU A 204 -15.16 -17.50 -0.53
C GLU A 204 -14.20 -18.22 -1.49
N ARG A 205 -12.98 -17.69 -1.64
CA ARG A 205 -11.90 -18.30 -2.44
C ARG A 205 -11.62 -19.76 -2.05
N ALA A 206 -11.56 -20.05 -0.75
CA ALA A 206 -11.34 -21.42 -0.26
C ALA A 206 -12.48 -22.38 -0.64
N ILE A 207 -13.73 -21.89 -0.63
CA ILE A 207 -14.91 -22.68 -1.01
C ILE A 207 -14.92 -22.94 -2.52
N GLU A 208 -14.67 -21.91 -3.33
CA GLU A 208 -14.64 -22.00 -4.79
C GLU A 208 -13.63 -23.06 -5.26
N LEU A 209 -12.38 -22.96 -4.79
CA LEU A 209 -11.33 -23.92 -5.15
C LEU A 209 -11.58 -25.35 -4.65
N GLY A 210 -12.31 -25.50 -3.55
CA GLY A 210 -12.67 -26.82 -3.01
C GLY A 210 -13.83 -27.50 -3.74
N ALA A 211 -14.55 -26.76 -4.59
CA ALA A 211 -15.68 -27.26 -5.37
C ALA A 211 -15.29 -27.72 -6.79
N GLU A 212 -14.09 -27.39 -7.26
CA GLU A 212 -13.50 -27.81 -8.55
C GLU A 212 -12.95 -29.25 -8.50
#